data_AF-A0A2V9N7Y6-F1
#
_entry.id   AF-A0A2V9N7Y6-F1
#
_cell.length_a   1.000
_cell.length_b   1.000
_cell.length_c   1.000
_cell.angle_alpha   90.00
_cell.angle_beta   90.00
_cell.angle_gamma   90.00
#
_symmetry.space_group_name_H-M   'P 1'
#
loop_
_entity.id
_entity.type
_entity.pdbx_description
1 polymer ?
#
loop_
_entity_poly.entity_id
_entity_poly.type
_entity_poly.pdbx_seq_one_letter_code
_entity_poly.pdbx_strand_id
1 'polypeptide(L)' 'DDSHSIFSNGGTSLVIHAKADDMKTDPSGNSGDRIACGVITK' A
#
# COMPACT_ATOMS: atom_id res chain seq x y z
N ASP A 1 12.93 15.40 -5.30
CA ASP A 1 12.18 15.01 -4.10
C ASP A 1 10.88 15.78 -4.06
N ASP A 2 9.86 15.18 -4.65
CA ASP A 2 8.48 15.69 -4.63
C ASP A 2 7.74 15.08 -3.43
N SER A 3 6.75 15.79 -2.89
CA SER A 3 5.97 15.37 -1.70
C SER A 3 5.12 14.13 -1.95
N HIS A 4 4.89 13.76 -3.21
CA HIS A 4 4.11 12.60 -3.63
C HIS A 4 5.00 11.42 -4.07
N SER A 5 6.32 11.52 -3.90
CA SER A 5 7.24 10.44 -4.24
C SER A 5 7.11 9.28 -3.25
N ILE A 6 7.04 8.04 -3.76
CA ILE A 6 7.10 6.83 -2.92
C ILE A 6 8.51 6.54 -2.39
N PHE A 7 9.53 7.29 -2.84
CA PHE A 7 10.90 7.14 -2.39
C PHE A 7 11.31 8.19 -1.34
N SER A 8 10.43 9.17 -1.04
CA SER A 8 10.66 10.11 0.06
C SER A 8 10.29 9.44 1.39
N ASN A 9 11.03 9.73 2.46
CA ASN A 9 10.83 9.21 3.84
C ASN A 9 11.36 7.81 4.20
N GLY A 10 12.55 7.44 3.72
CA GLY A 10 13.34 6.36 4.35
C GLY A 10 12.89 4.93 4.05
N GLY A 11 11.95 4.74 3.13
CA GLY A 11 11.55 3.44 2.58
C GLY A 11 10.03 3.24 2.58
N THR A 12 9.50 2.72 1.48
CA THR A 12 8.07 2.45 1.29
C THR A 12 7.88 0.97 0.98
N SER A 13 6.73 0.40 1.36
CA SER A 13 6.36 -0.98 1.01
C SER A 13 5.04 -1.03 0.23
N LEU A 14 4.95 -1.96 -0.71
CA LEU A 14 3.71 -2.33 -1.39
C LEU A 14 3.09 -3.54 -0.69
N VAL A 15 1.78 -3.50 -0.45
CA VAL A 15 1.01 -4.56 0.21
C VAL A 15 -0.14 -4.98 -0.70
N ILE A 16 -0.33 -6.29 -0.87
CA ILE A 16 -1.48 -6.87 -1.58
C ILE A 16 -2.43 -7.49 -0.55
N HIS A 17 -3.70 -7.10 -0.61
CA HIS A 17 -4.77 -7.67 0.22
C HIS A 17 -5.48 -8.82 -0.50
N ALA A 18 -6.15 -9.69 0.26
CA ALA A 18 -6.78 -10.91 -0.22
C ALA A 18 -8.00 -10.67 -1.14
N LYS A 19 -8.65 -9.53 -1.01
CA LYS A 19 -9.86 -9.14 -1.73
C LYS A 19 -9.68 -7.76 -2.37
N ALA A 20 -10.58 -7.44 -3.30
CA ALA A 20 -10.64 -6.12 -3.91
C ALA A 20 -11.06 -5.06 -2.88
N ASP A 21 -10.59 -3.83 -3.13
CA ASP A 21 -10.98 -2.63 -2.38
C ASP A 21 -12.40 -2.20 -2.74
N ASP A 22 -13.19 -1.80 -1.75
CA ASP A 22 -14.58 -1.37 -1.91
C ASP A 22 -14.75 0.13 -2.26
N MET A 23 -13.65 0.89 -2.31
CA MET A 23 -13.56 2.31 -2.65
C MET A 23 -14.45 3.22 -1.79
N LYS A 24 -14.81 2.77 -0.58
CA LYS A 24 -15.73 3.49 0.31
C LYS A 24 -15.27 3.47 1.76
N THR A 25 -14.72 2.35 2.22
CA THR A 25 -14.43 2.13 3.62
C THR A 25 -12.98 2.46 3.92
N ASP A 26 -12.74 3.55 4.63
CA ASP A 26 -11.40 3.85 5.14
C ASP A 26 -11.07 3.00 6.38
N PRO A 27 -9.81 2.57 6.58
CA PRO A 27 -8.63 2.86 5.74
C PRO A 27 -8.25 1.75 4.74
N SER A 28 -8.94 0.60 4.72
CA SER A 28 -8.48 -0.61 3.99
C SER A 28 -9.45 -1.15 2.93
N GLY A 29 -10.56 -0.46 2.69
CA GLY A 29 -11.54 -0.81 1.67
C GLY A 29 -12.19 -2.18 1.86
N ASN A 30 -12.25 -2.71 3.09
CA ASN A 30 -12.69 -4.08 3.38
C ASN A 30 -11.96 -5.17 2.56
N SER A 31 -10.70 -4.92 2.20
CA SER A 31 -9.91 -5.78 1.31
C SER A 31 -9.42 -7.11 1.93
N GLY A 32 -9.69 -7.36 3.22
CA GLY A 32 -9.28 -8.58 3.92
C GLY A 32 -7.79 -8.63 4.27
N ASP A 33 -7.26 -9.83 4.48
CA ASP A 33 -5.89 -10.05 4.99
C ASP A 33 -4.80 -9.59 4.01
N ARG A 34 -3.62 -9.25 4.53
CA ARG A 34 -2.42 -8.94 3.71
C ARG A 34 -1.76 -10.25 3.28
N ILE A 35 -1.76 -10.55 1.99
CA ILE A 35 -1.28 -11.83 1.45
C ILE A 35 0.11 -11.74 0.82
N ALA A 36 0.57 -10.53 0.49
CA ALA A 36 1.94 -10.29 0.04
C ALA A 36 2.40 -8.89 0.45
N CYS A 37 3.70 -8.75 0.72
CA CYS A 37 4.33 -7.46 0.94
C CYS A 37 5.75 -7.44 0.37
N GLY A 38 6.23 -6.24 0.00
CA GLY A 38 7.58 -6.04 -0.48
C GLY A 38 8.04 -4.59 -0.30
N VAL A 39 9.32 -4.40 -0.02
CA VAL A 39 9.94 -3.07 0.03
C VAL A 39 10.14 -2.58 -1.40
N ILE A 40 9.81 -1.31 -1.66
CA ILE A 40 10.05 -0.67 -2.94
C ILE A 40 11.48 -0.14 -2.95
N THR A 41 12.30 -0.66 -3.86
CA THR A 41 13.69 -0.26 -4.09
C THR A 41 13.86 0.38 -5.47
N LYS A 42 14.95 1.12 -5.66
CA LYS A 42 15.28 1.76 -6.94
C LYS A 42 15.88 0.79 -7.95
#